data_AF-A0A0W8I1Y0-F1
#
_entry.id   AF-A0A0W8I1Y0-F1
#
_cell.length_a   1.000
_cell.length_b   1.000
_cell.length_c   1.000
_cell.angle_alpha   90.00
_cell.angle_beta   90.00
_cell.angle_gamma   90.00
#
_symmetry.space_group_name_H-M   'P 1'
#
loop_
_entity.id
_entity.type
_entity.pdbx_description
1 polymer ?
#
loop_
_entity_poly.entity_id
_entity_poly.type
_entity_poly.pdbx_seq_one_letter_code
_entity_poly.pdbx_strand_id
1 'polypeptide(L)'
;MNTYGKFAQEAWKTTAPAEYALIPDPEAWFERLGEEASIRVEDLTTALAGPDPVGESFLEKVGRLNAAKMQAEEIVRAEMLTPDPSVQEEPDEENEEESGVARRLRIVQQLNREDREYWDEVRRQEAEQA
;
A
#
# COMPACT_ATOMS: atom_id res chain seq x y z
N MET A 1 11.85 17.92 -8.12
CA MET A 1 11.64 16.75 -7.23
C MET A 1 11.78 15.40 -7.93
N ASN A 2 12.58 14.50 -7.34
CA ASN A 2 12.85 13.14 -7.85
C ASN A 2 11.78 12.10 -7.43
N THR A 3 11.97 10.82 -7.79
CA THR A 3 11.02 9.74 -7.48
C THR A 3 10.80 9.52 -5.99
N TYR A 4 11.85 9.65 -5.17
CA TYR A 4 11.76 9.47 -3.71
C TYR A 4 10.96 10.60 -3.05
N GLY A 5 11.21 11.85 -3.45
CA GLY A 5 10.44 13.00 -2.96
C GLY A 5 8.96 12.90 -3.33
N LYS A 6 8.65 12.48 -4.58
CA LYS A 6 7.27 12.21 -5.01
C LYS A 6 6.59 11.13 -4.18
N PHE A 7 7.30 10.02 -3.93
CA PHE A 7 6.78 8.93 -3.09
C PHE A 7 6.48 9.43 -1.68
N ALA A 8 7.43 10.12 -1.05
CA ALA A 8 7.26 10.65 0.29
C ALA A 8 6.10 11.65 0.36
N GLN A 9 5.99 12.55 -0.62
CA GLN A 9 4.91 13.54 -0.65
C GLN A 9 3.54 12.86 -0.65
N GLU A 10 3.35 11.82 -1.47
CA GLU A 10 2.08 11.09 -1.47
C GLU A 10 1.85 10.25 -0.23
N ALA A 11 2.88 9.59 0.30
CA ALA A 11 2.77 8.87 1.56
C ALA A 11 2.26 9.79 2.68
N TRP A 12 2.89 10.97 2.83
CA TRP A 12 2.51 11.95 3.85
C TRP A 12 1.11 12.53 3.65
N LYS A 13 0.73 12.89 2.42
CA LYS A 13 -0.63 13.36 2.14
C LYS A 13 -1.69 12.31 2.48
N THR A 14 -1.38 11.04 2.22
CA THR A 14 -2.34 9.95 2.37
C THR A 14 -2.46 9.50 3.81
N THR A 15 -1.34 9.36 4.52
CA THR A 15 -1.33 8.72 5.84
C THR A 15 -1.12 9.68 6.99
N ALA A 16 -0.67 10.91 6.77
CA ALA A 16 -0.51 11.92 7.82
C ALA A 16 -0.90 13.33 7.31
N PRO A 17 -2.14 13.52 6.83
CA PRO A 17 -2.57 14.78 6.22
C PRO A 17 -2.47 15.98 7.17
N ALA A 18 -2.68 15.81 8.48
CA ALA A 18 -2.49 16.87 9.47
C ALA A 18 -1.02 17.33 9.54
N GLU A 19 -0.07 16.41 9.59
CA GLU A 19 1.37 16.72 9.59
C GLU A 19 1.81 17.33 8.27
N TYR A 20 1.30 16.82 7.15
CA TYR A 20 1.57 17.38 5.82
C TYR A 20 1.14 18.85 5.73
N ALA A 21 -0.02 19.21 6.30
CA ALA A 21 -0.54 20.57 6.29
C ALA A 21 0.30 21.57 7.11
N LEU A 22 1.13 21.09 8.04
CA LEU A 22 2.03 21.92 8.84
C LEU A 22 3.33 22.27 8.11
N ILE A 23 3.62 21.63 6.97
CA ILE A 23 4.84 21.88 6.19
C ILE A 23 4.67 23.21 5.41
N PRO A 24 5.47 24.26 5.69
CA PRO A 24 5.26 25.59 5.09
C PRO A 24 5.51 25.66 3.57
N ASP A 25 6.50 24.92 3.09
CA ASP A 25 6.83 24.78 1.67
C ASP A 25 7.01 23.29 1.34
N PRO A 26 5.91 22.57 1.05
CA PRO A 26 5.98 21.14 0.79
C PRO A 26 6.86 20.81 -0.41
N GLU A 27 6.83 21.62 -1.47
CA GLU A 27 7.59 21.32 -2.69
C GLU A 27 9.10 21.34 -2.41
N ALA A 28 9.61 22.39 -1.78
CA ALA A 28 11.02 22.48 -1.42
C ALA A 28 11.42 21.42 -0.37
N TRP A 29 10.53 21.13 0.58
CA TRP A 29 10.79 20.14 1.63
C TRP A 29 10.95 18.72 1.05
N PHE A 30 10.01 18.28 0.22
CA PHE A 30 10.04 16.94 -0.39
C PHE A 30 11.07 16.83 -1.51
N GLU A 31 11.44 17.94 -2.17
CA GLU A 31 12.58 17.96 -3.09
C GLU A 31 13.89 17.63 -2.36
N ARG A 32 14.17 18.35 -1.26
CA ARG A 32 15.36 18.09 -0.43
C ARG A 32 15.34 16.69 0.19
N LEU A 33 14.20 16.26 0.75
CA LEU A 33 14.07 14.91 1.31
C LEU A 33 14.35 13.83 0.24
N GLY A 34 13.85 14.04 -0.98
CA GLY A 34 14.10 13.15 -2.10
C GLY A 34 15.58 13.06 -2.46
N GLU A 35 16.31 14.17 -2.47
CA GLU A 35 17.75 14.21 -2.73
C GLU A 35 18.54 13.47 -1.63
N GLU A 36 18.24 13.75 -0.36
CA GLU A 36 18.85 13.09 0.80
C GLU A 36 18.60 11.57 0.75
N ALA A 37 17.39 11.15 0.41
CA ALA A 37 17.04 9.74 0.25
C ALA A 37 17.78 9.08 -0.92
N SER A 38 17.97 9.77 -2.03
CA SER A 38 18.73 9.24 -3.16
C SER A 38 20.17 8.93 -2.78
N ILE A 39 20.82 9.84 -2.04
CA ILE A 39 22.18 9.64 -1.52
C ILE A 39 22.20 8.46 -0.55
N ARG A 40 21.24 8.41 0.37
CA ARG A 40 21.16 7.31 1.36
C ARG A 40 20.97 5.94 0.71
N VAL A 41 20.16 5.84 -0.36
CA VAL A 41 19.99 4.59 -1.11
C VAL A 41 21.30 4.17 -1.76
N GLU A 42 22.06 5.09 -2.34
CA GLU A 42 23.36 4.77 -2.95
C GLU A 42 24.34 4.23 -1.90
N ASP A 43 24.49 4.93 -0.78
CA ASP A 43 25.36 4.53 0.32
C ASP A 43 24.97 3.15 0.90
N LEU A 44 23.67 2.92 1.12
CA LEU A 44 23.17 1.65 1.61
C LEU A 44 23.35 0.53 0.58
N THR A 45 23.17 0.81 -0.71
CA THR A 45 23.37 -0.17 -1.78
C THR A 45 24.81 -0.67 -1.74
N THR A 46 25.79 0.23 -1.65
CA THR A 46 27.20 -0.13 -1.55
C THR A 46 27.49 -0.93 -0.27
N ALA A 47 26.94 -0.49 0.87
CA ALA A 47 27.14 -1.17 2.14
C ALA A 47 26.54 -2.59 2.17
N LEU A 48 25.32 -2.76 1.63
CA LEU A 48 24.61 -4.04 1.58
C LEU A 48 25.21 -4.99 0.55
N ALA A 49 25.64 -4.47 -0.61
CA ALA A 49 26.25 -5.28 -1.65
C ALA A 49 27.60 -5.85 -1.19
N GLY A 50 28.37 -5.06 -0.44
CA GLY A 50 29.71 -5.43 -0.01
C GLY A 50 30.71 -5.50 -1.18
N PRO A 51 31.97 -5.91 -0.90
CA PRO A 51 33.00 -6.06 -1.93
C PRO A 51 32.68 -7.19 -2.91
N ASP A 52 33.25 -7.13 -4.10
CA ASP A 52 33.09 -8.16 -5.13
C ASP A 52 33.71 -9.50 -4.68
N PRO A 53 32.92 -10.60 -4.60
CA PRO A 53 33.45 -11.92 -4.30
C PRO A 53 34.41 -12.43 -5.38
N VAL A 54 35.43 -13.18 -4.97
CA VAL A 54 36.36 -13.84 -5.90
C VAL A 54 35.60 -14.89 -6.72
N GLY A 55 35.69 -14.80 -8.04
CA GLY A 55 35.03 -15.74 -8.96
C GLY A 55 33.58 -15.40 -9.29
N GLU A 56 33.06 -14.27 -8.82
CA GLU A 56 31.73 -13.77 -9.20
C GLU A 56 31.69 -13.46 -10.71
N SER A 57 30.73 -14.06 -11.41
CA SER A 57 30.47 -13.74 -12.81
C SER A 57 29.72 -12.40 -12.95
N PHE A 58 29.72 -11.84 -14.15
CA PHE A 58 29.06 -10.55 -14.41
C PHE A 58 27.57 -10.54 -14.03
N LEU A 59 26.83 -11.61 -14.37
CA LEU A 59 25.39 -11.66 -14.09
C LEU A 59 25.10 -11.84 -12.60
N GLU A 60 25.94 -12.59 -11.88
CA GLU A 60 25.85 -12.72 -10.42
C GLU A 60 26.07 -11.37 -9.74
N LYS A 61 27.06 -10.60 -10.21
CA LYS A 61 27.32 -9.24 -9.74
C LYS A 61 26.12 -8.32 -9.95
N VAL A 62 25.55 -8.32 -11.16
CA VAL A 62 24.35 -7.51 -11.46
C VAL A 62 23.19 -7.91 -10.57
N GLY A 63 22.97 -9.21 -10.36
CA GLY A 63 21.94 -9.73 -9.46
C GLY A 63 22.13 -9.23 -8.02
N ARG A 64 23.34 -9.35 -7.47
CA ARG A 64 23.68 -8.89 -6.12
C ARG A 64 23.48 -7.39 -5.95
N LEU A 65 23.98 -6.58 -6.89
CA LEU A 65 23.83 -5.13 -6.84
C LEU A 65 22.37 -4.69 -6.92
N ASN A 66 21.56 -5.33 -7.76
CA ASN A 66 20.12 -5.05 -7.85
C ASN A 66 19.39 -5.45 -6.57
N ALA A 67 19.71 -6.60 -5.97
CA ALA A 67 19.14 -7.04 -4.70
C ALA A 67 19.48 -6.05 -3.57
N ALA A 68 20.75 -5.65 -3.47
CA ALA A 68 21.20 -4.65 -2.49
C ALA A 68 20.48 -3.31 -2.68
N LYS A 69 20.28 -2.87 -3.94
CA LYS A 69 19.54 -1.65 -4.24
C LYS A 69 18.07 -1.73 -3.82
N MET A 70 17.38 -2.83 -4.13
CA MET A 70 15.98 -3.00 -3.73
C MET A 70 15.83 -2.97 -2.20
N GLN A 71 16.73 -3.63 -1.48
CA GLN A 71 16.73 -3.63 -0.02
C GLN A 71 17.06 -2.24 0.55
N ALA A 72 18.02 -1.52 -0.04
CA ALA A 72 18.33 -0.14 0.33
C ALA A 72 17.12 0.79 0.14
N GLU A 73 16.42 0.68 -1.00
CA GLU A 73 15.21 1.45 -1.25
C GLU A 73 14.09 1.14 -0.24
N GLU A 74 13.90 -0.12 0.13
CA GLU A 74 12.92 -0.52 1.14
C GLU A 74 13.21 0.12 2.50
N ILE A 75 14.47 0.02 2.95
CA ILE A 75 14.92 0.61 4.22
C ILE A 75 14.70 2.13 4.20
N VAL A 76 15.14 2.82 3.15
CA VAL A 76 14.99 4.29 3.07
C VAL A 76 13.52 4.71 3.01
N ARG A 77 12.67 3.94 2.33
CA ARG A 77 11.22 4.24 2.30
C ARG A 77 10.61 4.15 3.70
N ALA A 78 10.96 3.11 4.46
CA ALA A 78 10.44 2.89 5.80
C ALA A 78 11.00 3.90 6.81
N GLU A 79 12.31 4.18 6.77
CA GLU A 79 12.99 4.99 7.78
C GLU A 79 12.94 6.50 7.51
N MET A 80 12.83 6.94 6.25
CA MET A 80 12.95 8.36 5.88
C MET A 80 11.75 8.93 5.13
N LEU A 81 11.09 8.13 4.29
CA LEU A 81 10.10 8.66 3.34
C LEU A 81 8.66 8.51 3.80
N THR A 82 8.41 7.66 4.80
CA THR A 82 7.08 7.45 5.39
C THR A 82 6.97 8.21 6.71
N PRO A 83 5.81 8.83 7.04
CA PRO A 83 5.61 9.43 8.34
C PRO A 83 5.80 8.43 9.48
N ASP A 84 6.17 8.91 10.66
CA ASP A 84 6.22 8.06 11.85
C ASP A 84 4.84 7.41 12.10
N PRO A 85 4.76 6.11 12.41
CA PRO A 85 3.48 5.45 12.65
C PRO A 85 2.60 6.12 13.72
N SER A 86 3.20 6.84 14.68
CA SER A 86 2.47 7.55 15.74
C SER A 86 1.70 8.78 15.27
N VAL A 87 2.06 9.34 14.11
CA VAL A 87 1.37 10.49 13.49
C VAL A 87 0.52 10.09 12.30
N GLN A 88 0.46 8.79 11.98
CA GLN A 88 -0.39 8.30 10.91
C GLN A 88 -1.84 8.28 11.36
N GLU A 89 -2.72 8.75 10.49
CA GLU A 89 -4.16 8.75 10.66
C GLU A 89 -4.72 7.45 10.05
N GLU A 90 -5.59 6.76 10.80
CA GLU A 90 -6.27 5.59 10.26
C GLU A 90 -7.24 6.04 9.15
N PRO A 91 -7.34 5.30 8.03
CA PRO A 91 -8.28 5.63 6.99
C PRO A 91 -9.70 5.61 7.56
N ASP A 92 -10.48 6.67 7.31
CA ASP A 92 -11.88 6.74 7.71
C ASP A 92 -12.62 5.49 7.19
N GLU A 93 -13.15 4.65 8.09
CA GLU A 93 -13.94 3.46 7.74
C GLU A 93 -15.15 3.81 6.84
N GLU A 94 -15.59 5.08 6.85
CA GLU A 94 -16.67 5.59 6.00
C GLU A 94 -16.31 5.68 4.51
N ASN A 95 -15.02 5.63 4.15
CA ASN A 95 -14.52 5.65 2.77
C ASN A 95 -14.18 4.25 2.23
N GLU A 96 -14.55 3.18 2.93
CA GLU A 96 -14.62 1.86 2.30
C GLU A 96 -15.76 1.88 1.27
N GLU A 97 -15.45 2.27 0.04
CA GLU A 97 -16.32 1.95 -1.11
C GLU A 97 -16.64 0.47 -1.01
N GLU A 98 -17.90 0.15 -0.69
CA GLU A 98 -18.32 -1.22 -0.43
C GLU A 98 -17.75 -2.13 -1.50
N SER A 99 -16.81 -3.00 -1.09
CA SER A 99 -16.12 -3.92 -1.99
C SER A 99 -17.12 -4.54 -2.95
N GLY A 100 -16.81 -4.55 -4.25
CA GLY A 100 -17.69 -5.15 -5.25
C GLY A 100 -18.05 -6.62 -4.96
N VAL A 101 -17.30 -7.29 -4.08
CA VAL A 101 -17.61 -8.62 -3.53
C VAL A 101 -18.68 -8.54 -2.43
N ALA A 102 -18.54 -7.61 -1.48
CA ALA A 102 -19.53 -7.39 -0.42
C ALA A 102 -20.91 -7.01 -1.00
N ARG A 103 -20.92 -6.15 -2.03
CA ARG A 103 -22.15 -5.79 -2.76
C ARG A 103 -22.80 -6.99 -3.43
N ARG A 104 -22.01 -7.83 -4.11
CA ARG A 104 -22.50 -9.06 -4.76
C ARG A 104 -23.04 -10.06 -3.76
N LEU A 105 -22.39 -10.21 -2.60
CA LEU A 105 -22.81 -11.13 -1.56
C LEU A 105 -24.18 -10.74 -0.99
N ARG A 106 -24.44 -9.44 -0.76
CA ARG A 106 -25.77 -8.96 -0.35
C ARG A 106 -26.86 -9.29 -1.36
N ILE A 107 -26.60 -9.08 -2.65
CA ILE A 107 -27.57 -9.40 -3.71
C ILE A 107 -27.91 -10.91 -3.71
N VAL A 108 -26.90 -11.77 -3.62
CA VAL A 108 -27.11 -13.23 -3.59
C VAL A 108 -27.87 -13.67 -2.33
N GLN A 109 -27.54 -13.10 -1.17
CA GLN A 109 -28.26 -13.40 0.08
C GLN A 109 -29.73 -12.99 0.04
N GLN A 110 -30.02 -11.83 -0.57
CA GLN A 110 -31.39 -11.34 -0.75
C GLN A 110 -32.19 -12.27 -1.68
N LEU A 111 -31.63 -12.63 -2.83
CA LEU A 111 -32.27 -13.54 -3.79
C LEU A 111 -32.55 -14.92 -3.16
N ASN A 112 -31.58 -15.46 -2.41
CA ASN A 112 -31.76 -16.74 -1.72
C ASN A 112 -32.83 -16.68 -0.61
N ARG A 113 -33.01 -15.51 0.02
CA ARG A 113 -34.07 -15.32 1.02
C ARG A 113 -35.44 -15.34 0.34
N GLU A 114 -35.59 -14.56 -0.72
CA GLU A 114 -36.85 -14.46 -1.47
C GLU A 114 -37.25 -15.79 -2.12
N ASP A 115 -36.28 -16.52 -2.69
CA ASP A 115 -36.53 -17.85 -3.27
C ASP A 115 -37.00 -18.85 -2.20
N ARG A 116 -36.38 -18.86 -1.02
CA ARG A 116 -36.83 -19.71 0.10
C ARG A 116 -38.24 -19.37 0.55
N GLU A 117 -38.55 -18.08 0.70
CA GLU A 117 -39.87 -17.61 1.14
C GLU A 117 -40.95 -18.00 0.12
N TYR A 118 -40.67 -17.85 -1.17
CA TYR A 118 -41.55 -18.27 -2.25
C TYR A 118 -41.82 -19.78 -2.22
N TRP A 119 -40.77 -20.61 -2.12
CA TRP A 119 -40.92 -22.06 -2.09
C TRP A 119 -41.57 -22.58 -0.80
N ASP A 120 -41.43 -21.87 0.31
CA ASP A 120 -42.17 -22.17 1.55
C ASP A 120 -43.66 -21.83 1.44
N GLU A 121 -44.01 -20.78 0.70
CA GLU A 121 -45.40 -20.40 0.46
C GLU A 121 -46.10 -21.37 -0.51
N VAL A 122 -45.43 -21.75 -1.60
CA VAL A 122 -45.94 -22.78 -2.54
C VAL A 122 -46.25 -24.08 -1.81
N ARG A 123 -45.33 -24.56 -0.97
CA ARG A 123 -45.53 -25.80 -0.19
C ARG A 123 -46.69 -25.70 0.81
N ARG A 124 -46.94 -24.51 1.37
CA ARG A 124 -48.10 -24.29 2.26
C ARG A 124 -49.42 -24.33 1.49
N GLN A 125 -49.47 -23.69 0.31
CA GLN A 125 -50.67 -23.70 -0.53
C GLN A 125 -51.00 -25.11 -1.04
N GLU A 126 -49.99 -25.91 -1.40
CA GLU A 126 -50.18 -27.32 -1.78
C GLU A 126 -50.71 -28.18 -0.63
N ALA A 127 -50.27 -27.92 0.61
CA ALA A 127 -50.75 -28.64 1.78
C ALA A 127 -52.17 -28.26 2.21
N GLU A 128 -52.63 -27.04 1.91
CA GLU A 128 -53.99 -26.58 2.20
C GLU A 128 -55.04 -27.05 1.17
N GLN A 129 -54.60 -27.48 -0.01
CA GLN A 129 -55.47 -27.98 -1.09
C GLN A 129 -55.60 -29.52 -1.14
N ALA A 130 -54.95 -30.25 -0.23
CA ALA A 130 -54.97 -31.71 -0.12
C ALA A 130 -55.84 -32.19 1.07
#